data_AF-A0A2W2D920-F1
#
_entry.id   AF-A0A2W2D920-F1
#
_cell.length_a   1.000
_cell.length_b   1.000
_cell.length_c   1.000
_cell.angle_alpha   90.00
_cell.angle_beta   90.00
_cell.angle_gamma   90.00
#
_symmetry.space_group_name_H-M   'P 1'
#
loop_
_entity.id
_entity.type
_entity.pdbx_description
1 polymer ?
#
loop_
_entity_poly.entity_id
_entity_poly.type
_entity_poly.pdbx_seq_one_letter_code
_entity_poly.pdbx_strand_id
1 'polypeptide(L)'
;MTPVFRRYVTADGFSQFGTQVTRVALPLVALLVLDAGPFEIGLLSAAGMIGFLLFGLPAGVWVDRLRRKPILVTADVLRAVSLASVPIAALFDALTLAQLYAVAVIVSIGTAFFDVAHLSFLPSIVTKEQLP
;
A
#
# COMPACT_ATOMS: atom_id res chain seq x y z
N MET A 1 20.55 -18.58 -2.99
CA MET A 1 19.88 -17.25 -2.96
C MET A 1 20.80 -16.25 -2.27
N THR A 2 21.10 -15.11 -2.88
CA THR A 2 22.00 -14.10 -2.31
C THR A 2 21.39 -13.44 -1.05
N PRO A 3 22.19 -12.99 -0.06
CA PRO A 3 21.69 -12.40 1.19
C PRO A 3 20.75 -11.19 0.98
N VAL A 4 20.99 -10.43 -0.09
CA VAL A 4 20.18 -9.27 -0.50
C VAL A 4 18.77 -9.68 -0.94
N PHE A 5 18.65 -10.79 -1.68
CA PHE A 5 17.36 -11.32 -2.12
C PHE A 5 16.50 -11.78 -0.94
N ARG A 6 17.12 -12.44 0.05
CA ARG A 6 16.42 -12.89 1.26
C ARG A 6 15.87 -11.71 2.06
N ARG A 7 16.65 -10.63 2.22
CA ARG A 7 16.21 -9.39 2.89
C ARG A 7 15.05 -8.72 2.16
N TYR A 8 15.10 -8.67 0.84
CA TYR A 8 14.02 -8.11 0.02
C TYR A 8 12.72 -8.91 0.21
N VAL A 9 12.74 -10.23 0.05
CA VAL A 9 11.55 -11.08 0.17
C VAL A 9 10.93 -11.01 1.56
N THR A 10 11.75 -10.98 2.62
CA THR A 10 11.20 -10.83 3.98
C THR A 10 10.56 -9.47 4.18
N ALA A 11 11.20 -8.38 3.73
CA ALA A 11 10.65 -7.02 3.88
C ALA A 11 9.34 -6.85 3.09
N ASP A 12 9.33 -7.34 1.85
CA ASP A 12 8.19 -7.34 0.94
C ASP A 12 6.99 -8.11 1.54
N GLY A 13 7.24 -9.33 2.05
CA GLY A 13 6.22 -10.14 2.70
C GLY A 13 5.61 -9.47 3.94
N PHE A 14 6.43 -8.83 4.77
CA PHE A 14 5.95 -8.05 5.91
C PHE A 14 5.11 -6.84 5.46
N SER A 15 5.53 -6.12 4.42
CA SER A 15 4.80 -4.96 3.91
C SER A 15 3.44 -5.36 3.32
N GLN A 16 3.40 -6.43 2.54
CA GLN A 16 2.15 -6.96 1.99
C GLN A 16 1.20 -7.49 3.06
N PHE A 17 1.71 -8.21 4.05
CA PHE A 17 0.90 -8.68 5.17
C PHE A 17 0.31 -7.50 5.96
N GLY A 18 1.15 -6.52 6.31
CA GLY A 18 0.72 -5.31 6.99
C GLY A 18 -0.36 -4.56 6.20
N THR A 19 -0.23 -4.51 4.88
CA THR A 19 -1.22 -3.90 3.98
C THR A 19 -2.59 -4.58 4.08
N GLN A 20 -2.62 -5.92 4.02
CA GLN A 20 -3.90 -6.64 4.08
C GLN A 20 -4.56 -6.49 5.45
N VAL A 21 -3.78 -6.56 6.52
CA VAL A 21 -4.28 -6.30 7.89
C VAL A 21 -4.85 -4.89 7.98
N THR A 22 -4.16 -3.89 7.42
CA THR A 22 -4.59 -2.48 7.42
C THR A 22 -5.92 -2.26 6.71
N ARG A 23 -6.16 -2.94 5.60
CA ARG A 23 -7.42 -2.82 4.83
C ARG A 23 -8.65 -3.20 5.65
N VAL A 24 -8.48 -4.12 6.61
CA VAL A 24 -9.57 -4.54 7.51
C VAL A 24 -9.54 -3.76 8.81
N ALA A 25 -8.34 -3.45 9.33
CA ALA A 25 -8.17 -2.75 10.60
C ALA A 25 -8.63 -1.29 10.53
N LEU A 26 -8.35 -0.54 9.45
CA LEU A 26 -8.75 0.88 9.38
C LEU A 26 -10.28 1.07 9.44
N PRO A 27 -11.11 0.33 8.68
CA PRO A 27 -12.56 0.40 8.81
C PRO A 27 -13.06 0.00 10.21
N LEU A 28 -12.47 -1.02 10.82
CA LEU A 28 -12.84 -1.45 12.17
C LEU A 28 -12.46 -0.43 13.23
N VAL A 29 -11.30 0.22 13.10
CA VAL A 29 -10.87 1.30 13.99
C VAL A 29 -11.80 2.51 13.84
N ALA A 30 -12.14 2.90 12.60
CA ALA A 30 -13.11 3.97 12.37
C ALA A 30 -14.46 3.66 13.05
N LEU A 31 -14.95 2.43 12.90
CA LEU A 31 -16.22 2.00 13.49
C LEU A 31 -16.17 1.89 15.03
N LEU A 32 -15.16 1.20 15.58
CA LEU A 32 -15.13 0.79 16.99
C LEU A 32 -14.48 1.83 17.91
N VAL A 33 -13.61 2.68 17.38
CA VAL A 33 -12.86 3.68 18.17
C VAL A 33 -13.38 5.09 17.93
N LEU A 34 -13.84 5.39 16.71
CA LEU A 34 -14.31 6.74 16.34
C LEU A 34 -15.83 6.81 16.14
N ASP A 35 -16.57 5.73 16.41
CA ASP A 35 -18.02 5.63 16.20
C ASP A 35 -18.48 6.10 14.80
N ALA A 36 -17.64 5.83 13.79
CA ALA A 36 -17.89 6.29 12.43
C ALA A 36 -19.12 5.58 11.82
N GLY A 37 -19.97 6.37 11.19
CA GLY A 37 -21.14 5.90 10.47
C GLY A 37 -20.81 5.24 9.13
N PRO A 38 -21.82 4.60 8.50
CA PRO A 38 -21.64 3.88 7.23
C PRO A 38 -21.09 4.75 6.10
N PHE A 39 -21.44 6.03 6.07
CA PHE A 39 -20.97 6.97 5.05
C PHE A 39 -19.45 7.22 5.15
N GLU A 40 -18.93 7.38 6.37
CA GLU A 40 -17.51 7.64 6.62
C GLU A 40 -16.65 6.40 6.32
N ILE A 41 -17.15 5.22 6.66
CA ILE A 41 -16.52 3.94 6.29
C ILE A 41 -16.52 3.75 4.76
N GLY A 42 -17.61 4.13 4.10
CA GLY A 42 -17.70 4.16 2.63
C GLY A 42 -16.66 5.10 2.01
N LEU A 43 -16.50 6.29 2.59
CA LEU A 43 -15.50 7.26 2.15
C LEU A 43 -14.06 6.75 2.38
N LEU A 44 -13.81 6.07 3.50
CA LEU A 44 -12.52 5.44 3.79
C LEU A 44 -12.17 4.36 2.75
N SER A 45 -13.17 3.57 2.35
CA SER A 45 -13.03 2.56 1.30
C SER A 45 -12.73 3.20 -0.06
N ALA A 46 -13.42 4.29 -0.40
CA ALA A 46 -13.17 5.06 -1.62
C ALA A 46 -11.77 5.70 -1.63
N ALA A 47 -11.33 6.26 -0.51
CA ALA A 47 -9.97 6.78 -0.32
C ALA A 47 -8.90 5.70 -0.59
N GLY A 48 -9.18 4.46 -0.17
CA GLY A 48 -8.36 3.28 -0.45
C GLY A 48 -8.24 2.91 -1.93
N MET A 49 -9.07 3.44 -2.82
CA MET A 49 -9.01 3.20 -4.27
C MET A 49 -8.31 4.32 -5.05
N ILE A 50 -8.02 5.48 -4.45
CA ILE A 50 -7.48 6.65 -5.15
C ILE A 50 -6.16 6.33 -5.86
N GLY A 51 -5.28 5.57 -5.22
CA GLY A 51 -4.02 5.14 -5.84
C GLY A 51 -4.25 4.34 -7.12
N PHE A 52 -5.18 3.39 -7.11
CA PHE A 52 -5.51 2.63 -8.31
C PHE A 52 -6.18 3.50 -9.38
N LEU A 53 -7.03 4.45 -8.99
CA LEU A 53 -7.69 5.32 -9.95
C LEU A 53 -6.68 6.25 -10.64
N LEU A 54 -5.76 6.83 -9.88
CA LEU A 54 -4.75 7.75 -10.38
C LEU A 54 -3.60 7.04 -11.12
N PHE A 55 -3.19 5.86 -10.66
CA PHE A 55 -1.99 5.17 -11.15
C PHE A 55 -2.27 3.86 -11.89
N GLY A 56 -3.49 3.32 -11.83
CA GLY A 56 -3.89 2.12 -12.58
C GLY A 56 -4.07 2.36 -14.07
N LEU A 57 -4.50 3.56 -14.50
CA LEU A 57 -4.60 3.95 -15.91
C LEU A 57 -3.24 4.32 -16.54
N PRO A 58 -2.35 5.11 -15.90
CA PRO A 58 -1.01 5.38 -16.41
C PRO A 58 -0.01 4.23 -16.27
N ALA A 59 -0.40 3.15 -15.57
CA ALA A 59 0.43 1.97 -15.32
C ALA A 59 1.17 1.50 -16.58
N GLY A 60 0.49 1.44 -17.74
CA GLY A 60 1.13 1.00 -18.98
C GLY A 60 2.21 1.94 -19.53
N VAL A 61 2.12 3.25 -19.27
CA VAL A 61 3.04 4.26 -19.83
C VAL A 61 4.26 4.49 -18.92
N TRP A 62 4.08 4.35 -17.61
CA TRP A 62 5.12 4.69 -16.63
C TRP A 62 6.15 3.59 -16.40
N VAL A 63 5.79 2.36 -16.78
CA VAL A 63 6.60 1.14 -16.63
C VAL A 63 7.93 1.18 -17.39
N ASP A 64 7.97 1.91 -18.50
CA ASP A 64 9.15 2.02 -19.34
C ASP A 64 10.13 3.11 -18.88
N ARG A 65 9.76 4.00 -17.94
CA ARG A 65 10.52 5.24 -17.70
C ARG A 65 11.09 5.43 -16.29
N LEU A 66 10.70 4.63 -15.29
CA LEU A 66 11.05 4.90 -13.88
C LEU A 66 12.12 3.95 -13.30
N ARG A 67 13.08 4.53 -12.57
CA ARG A 67 14.07 3.79 -11.76
C ARG A 67 13.35 3.16 -10.55
N ARG A 68 13.11 1.85 -10.63
CA ARG A 68 12.14 1.07 -9.81
C ARG A 68 12.50 0.97 -8.32
N LYS A 69 13.77 0.75 -7.99
CA LYS A 69 14.21 0.49 -6.59
C LYS A 69 13.95 1.64 -5.61
N PRO A 70 14.38 2.89 -5.85
CA PRO A 70 14.19 3.96 -4.87
C PRO A 70 12.72 4.31 -4.64
N ILE A 71 11.86 4.20 -5.67
CA ILE A 71 10.43 4.48 -5.57
C ILE A 71 9.73 3.47 -4.67
N LEU A 72 9.99 2.17 -4.88
CA LEU A 72 9.41 1.11 -4.05
C LEU A 72 9.84 1.24 -2.59
N VAL A 73 11.12 1.50 -2.32
CA VAL A 73 11.62 1.68 -0.94
C VAL A 73 10.97 2.91 -0.29
N THR A 74 10.86 4.02 -1.01
CA THR A 74 10.26 5.24 -0.47
C THR A 74 8.77 5.05 -0.18
N ALA A 75 8.05 4.37 -1.08
CA ALA A 75 6.64 4.05 -0.91
C ALA A 75 6.42 3.13 0.30
N ASP A 76 7.22 2.07 0.46
CA ASP A 76 7.12 1.16 1.61
C ASP A 76 7.42 1.87 2.94
N VAL A 77 8.45 2.72 2.97
CA VAL A 77 8.77 3.52 4.17
C VAL A 77 7.64 4.47 4.52
N LEU A 78 7.09 5.20 3.53
CA LEU A 78 5.96 6.11 3.75
C LEU A 78 4.72 5.36 4.26
N ARG A 79 4.43 4.18 3.70
CA ARG A 79 3.33 3.33 4.16
C ARG A 79 3.54 2.89 5.59
N ALA A 80 4.72 2.37 5.91
CA ALA A 80 5.05 1.88 7.25
C ALA A 80 4.92 3.00 8.29
N VAL A 81 5.46 4.19 8.01
CA VAL A 81 5.36 5.36 8.89
C VAL A 81 3.91 5.81 9.06
N SER A 82 3.15 5.88 7.96
CA SER A 82 1.73 6.28 8.00
C SER A 82 0.91 5.29 8.82
N LEU A 83 1.17 4.00 8.66
CA LEU A 83 0.53 2.93 9.42
C LEU A 83 0.88 2.98 10.90
N ALA A 84 2.15 3.17 11.23
CA ALA A 84 2.60 3.31 12.61
C ALA A 84 2.00 4.54 13.31
N SER A 85 1.63 5.59 12.55
CA SER A 85 0.99 6.78 13.12
C SER A 85 -0.38 6.50 13.74
N VAL A 86 -1.12 5.49 13.24
CA VAL A 86 -2.48 5.17 13.71
C VAL A 86 -2.49 4.67 15.16
N PRO A 87 -1.75 3.61 15.54
CA PRO A 87 -1.71 3.17 16.93
C PRO A 87 -1.05 4.21 17.84
N ILE A 88 -0.07 4.97 17.35
CA ILE A 88 0.54 6.06 18.13
C ILE A 88 -0.53 7.13 18.45
N ALA A 89 -1.28 7.60 17.47
CA ALA A 89 -2.34 8.59 17.69
C ALA A 89 -3.47 8.04 18.59
N ALA A 90 -3.79 6.74 18.46
CA ALA A 90 -4.76 6.07 19.33
C ALA A 90 -4.29 6.03 20.79
N LEU A 91 -2.99 5.80 21.06
CA LEU A 91 -2.43 5.80 22.42
C LEU A 91 -2.47 7.19 23.09
N PHE A 92 -2.53 8.27 22.32
CA PHE A 92 -2.60 9.64 22.81
C PHE A 92 -4.02 10.24 22.72
N ASP A 93 -5.05 9.43 22.43
CA ASP A 93 -6.43 9.88 22.19
C ASP A 93 -6.55 11.01 21.15
N ALA A 94 -5.58 11.09 20.24
CA ALA A 94 -5.50 12.11 19.19
C ALA A 94 -5.91 11.57 17.81
N LEU A 95 -6.42 10.33 17.76
CA LEU A 95 -6.82 9.67 16.52
C LEU A 95 -8.05 10.37 15.92
N THR A 96 -7.99 10.64 14.62
CA THR A 96 -9.10 11.31 13.89
C THR A 96 -9.43 10.59 12.58
N LEU A 97 -10.66 10.77 12.10
CA LEU A 97 -11.08 10.27 10.77
C LEU A 97 -10.23 10.85 9.64
N ALA A 98 -9.84 12.13 9.75
CA ALA A 98 -8.97 12.78 8.77
C ALA A 98 -7.60 12.06 8.64
N GLN A 99 -7.04 11.62 9.78
CA GLN A 99 -5.82 10.82 9.78
C GLN A 99 -6.04 9.46 9.10
N LEU A 100 -7.15 8.77 9.39
CA LEU A 100 -7.46 7.49 8.76
C LEU A 100 -7.61 7.63 7.23
N TYR A 101 -8.26 8.70 6.76
CA TYR A 101 -8.33 9.00 5.32
C TYR A 101 -6.96 9.25 4.71
N ALA A 102 -6.12 10.08 5.35
CA ALA A 102 -4.77 10.35 4.85
C ALA A 102 -3.93 9.06 4.76
N VAL A 103 -3.98 8.22 5.79
CA VAL A 103 -3.30 6.92 5.81
C VAL A 103 -3.83 6.01 4.70
N ALA A 104 -5.15 5.91 4.51
CA ALA A 104 -5.75 5.10 3.46
C ALA A 104 -5.29 5.54 2.05
N VAL A 105 -5.22 6.85 1.78
CA VAL A 105 -4.72 7.37 0.50
C VAL A 105 -3.25 7.05 0.30
N ILE A 106 -2.39 7.29 1.30
CA ILE A 106 -0.95 7.01 1.19
C ILE A 106 -0.72 5.51 0.94
N VAL A 107 -1.43 4.65 1.66
CA VAL A 107 -1.38 3.19 1.48
C VAL A 107 -1.88 2.79 0.09
N SER A 108 -2.95 3.39 -0.40
CA SER A 108 -3.49 3.14 -1.74
C SER A 108 -2.46 3.49 -2.83
N ILE A 109 -1.88 4.68 -2.76
CA ILE A 109 -0.88 5.16 -3.72
C ILE A 109 0.35 4.23 -3.71
N GLY A 110 0.90 3.93 -2.53
CA GLY A 110 2.05 3.05 -2.42
C GLY A 110 1.77 1.62 -2.92
N THR A 111 0.55 1.10 -2.72
CA THR A 111 0.12 -0.19 -3.29
C THR A 111 0.09 -0.14 -4.82
N ALA A 112 -0.48 0.92 -5.40
CA ALA A 112 -0.58 1.03 -6.84
C ALA A 112 0.82 1.05 -7.51
N PHE A 113 1.79 1.78 -6.94
CA PHE A 113 3.17 1.74 -7.43
C PHE A 113 3.80 0.35 -7.34
N PHE A 114 3.51 -0.38 -6.27
CA PHE A 114 4.00 -1.73 -6.05
C PHE A 114 3.42 -2.72 -7.06
N ASP A 115 2.12 -2.66 -7.32
CA ASP A 115 1.43 -3.51 -8.28
C ASP A 115 1.90 -3.23 -9.72
N VAL A 116 2.09 -1.96 -10.07
CA VAL A 116 2.67 -1.56 -11.37
C VAL A 116 4.10 -2.10 -11.54
N ALA A 117 4.90 -2.07 -10.47
CA ALA A 117 6.24 -2.66 -10.51
C ALA A 117 6.18 -4.19 -10.67
N HIS A 118 5.28 -4.88 -9.98
CA HIS A 118 5.10 -6.33 -10.06
C HIS A 118 4.66 -6.78 -11.47
N LEU A 119 3.66 -6.12 -12.06
CA LEU A 119 3.16 -6.40 -13.41
C LEU A 119 4.24 -6.24 -14.50
N SER A 120 5.27 -5.43 -14.23
CA SER A 120 6.36 -5.15 -15.17
C SER A 120 7.59 -6.03 -14.97
N PHE A 121 7.73 -6.64 -13.80
CA PHE A 121 8.79 -7.59 -13.52
C PHE A 121 8.46 -9.00 -14.00
N LEU A 122 7.19 -9.41 -13.91
CA LEU A 122 6.71 -10.72 -14.37
C LEU A 122 7.08 -11.03 -15.83
N PRO A 123 6.88 -10.14 -16.83
CA PRO A 123 7.25 -10.42 -18.21
C PRO A 123 8.76 -10.45 -18.46
N SER A 124 9.57 -9.84 -17.58
CA SER A 124 11.04 -9.79 -17.74
C SER A 124 11.77 -10.96 -17.11
N ILE A 125 11.09 -11.76 -16.27
CA ILE A 125 11.62 -12.97 -15.62
C ILE A 125 11.05 -14.24 -16.26
N VAL A 126 9.91 -14.15 -16.96
CA VAL A 126 9.41 -15.24 -17.80
C VAL A 126 10.11 -15.18 -19.16
N THR A 127 11.29 -15.79 -19.25
CA THR A 127 11.80 -16.25 -20.54
C THR A 127 10.76 -17.21 -21.11
N LYS A 128 10.39 -17.04 -22.39
CA LYS A 128 9.38 -17.84 -23.11
C LYS A 128 9.62 -19.36 -23.15
N GLU A 129 10.64 -19.86 -22.44
CA GLU A 129 11.11 -21.25 -22.45
C GLU A 129 10.45 -22.16 -21.39
N GLN A 130 9.48 -21.65 -20.60
CA GLN A 130 8.73 -22.45 -19.62
C GLN A 130 7.20 -22.36 -19.73
N LEU A 131 6.67 -21.82 -20.84
CA LEU A 131 5.25 -21.97 -21.14
C LEU A 131 5.03 -23.37 -21.77
N PRO A 132 4.15 -24.21 -21.20
CA PRO A 132 3.85 -25.54 -21.74
C PRO A 132 3.21 -25.49 -23.14
#